data_AF-A0A537RTV3-F1
#
_entry.id   AF-A0A537RTV3-F1
#
_cell.length_a   1.000
_cell.length_b   1.000
_cell.length_c   1.000
_cell.angle_alpha   90.00
_cell.angle_beta   90.00
_cell.angle_gamma   90.00
#
_symmetry.space_group_name_H-M   'P 1'
#
loop_
_entity.id
_entity.type
_entity.pdbx_description
1 polymer ?
#
loop_
_entity_poly.entity_id
_entity_poly.type
_entity_poly.pdbx_seq_one_letter_code
_entity_poly.pdbx_strand_id
1 'polypeptide(L)'
;MRAGFLLLAALLIALSGARPALAQAQCSKADFEAVVDEAGGALRDLALQNTPPFQAKLRQLKTKRGWSDDQFMKEAEPLVLRDENVAGFDQKSDELLARITGGGQAGASGGAPDCTLLVGLRASMAALVETQKAKWAYMFDKIDKELRK
;
A
#
# COMPACT_ATOMS: atom_id res chain seq x y z
N MET A 1 -44.11 -48.46 58.86
CA MET A 1 -44.78 -47.41 59.65
C MET A 1 -43.86 -46.19 59.71
N ARG A 2 -44.43 -45.00 59.49
CA ARG A 2 -43.87 -43.62 59.60
C ARG A 2 -42.92 -43.19 58.46
N ALA A 3 -43.41 -42.40 57.49
CA ALA A 3 -43.49 -40.91 57.49
C ALA A 3 -42.08 -40.30 57.49
N GLY A 4 -41.58 -39.60 56.47
CA GLY A 4 -42.20 -38.67 55.52
C GLY A 4 -41.60 -37.29 55.81
N PHE A 5 -40.75 -36.75 54.93
CA PHE A 5 -40.45 -35.31 54.86
C PHE A 5 -39.91 -34.95 53.46
N LEU A 6 -40.57 -33.96 52.87
CA LEU A 6 -40.24 -33.27 51.62
C LEU A 6 -38.90 -32.55 51.70
N LEU A 7 -38.19 -32.40 50.57
CA LEU A 7 -37.95 -31.09 49.93
C LEU A 7 -37.03 -31.22 48.70
N LEU A 8 -37.54 -30.67 47.60
CA LEU A 8 -36.86 -30.36 46.33
C LEU A 8 -35.65 -29.44 46.56
N ALA A 9 -34.52 -29.72 45.91
CA ALA A 9 -33.59 -28.70 45.43
C ALA A 9 -32.78 -29.26 44.25
N ALA A 10 -33.28 -29.02 43.03
CA ALA A 10 -32.54 -29.23 41.80
C ALA A 10 -31.39 -28.21 41.73
N LEU A 11 -30.15 -28.67 41.87
CA LEU A 11 -28.97 -27.85 41.60
C LEU A 11 -28.49 -28.12 40.17
N LEU A 12 -29.07 -27.39 39.23
CA LEU A 12 -28.56 -27.23 37.87
C LEU A 12 -27.23 -26.48 37.95
N ILE A 13 -26.11 -27.21 38.00
CA ILE A 13 -24.78 -26.63 37.81
C ILE A 13 -24.68 -26.26 36.33
N ALA A 14 -24.89 -24.98 36.06
CA ALA A 14 -24.65 -24.38 34.77
C ALA A 14 -23.20 -24.65 34.33
N LEU A 15 -23.04 -25.43 33.26
CA LEU A 15 -21.81 -25.42 32.48
C LEU A 15 -21.69 -24.02 31.84
N SER A 16 -21.06 -23.10 32.57
CA SER A 16 -20.54 -21.86 32.01
C SER A 16 -19.40 -22.21 31.07
N GLY A 17 -19.73 -22.51 29.82
CA GLY A 17 -18.78 -22.55 28.73
C GLY A 17 -18.12 -21.18 28.60
N ALA A 18 -16.95 -21.03 29.22
CA ALA A 18 -16.02 -19.97 28.89
C ALA A 18 -15.59 -20.21 27.44
N ARG A 19 -16.33 -19.61 26.50
CA ARG A 19 -15.84 -19.45 25.14
C ARG A 19 -14.56 -18.63 25.27
N PRO A 20 -13.40 -19.10 24.75
CA PRO A 20 -12.26 -18.21 24.63
C PRO A 20 -12.74 -17.07 23.73
N ALA A 21 -12.89 -15.88 24.33
CA ALA A 21 -12.92 -14.66 23.54
C ALA A 21 -11.59 -14.68 22.81
N LEU A 22 -11.63 -14.97 21.49
CA LEU A 22 -10.54 -14.61 20.61
C LEU A 22 -10.32 -13.12 20.86
N ALA A 23 -9.27 -12.79 21.62
CA ALA A 23 -8.81 -11.44 21.73
C ALA A 23 -8.52 -11.00 20.30
N GLN A 24 -9.44 -10.24 19.69
CA GLN A 24 -9.16 -9.56 18.43
C GLN A 24 -7.89 -8.78 18.69
N ALA A 25 -6.84 -9.08 17.93
CA ALA A 25 -5.56 -8.39 18.03
C ALA A 25 -5.85 -6.90 18.08
N GLN A 26 -5.61 -6.29 19.24
CA GLN A 26 -5.81 -4.86 19.42
C GLN A 26 -4.74 -4.19 18.58
N CYS A 27 -5.14 -3.61 17.46
CA CYS A 27 -4.25 -2.76 16.68
C CYS A 27 -3.90 -1.53 17.52
N SER A 28 -2.66 -1.09 17.37
CA SER A 28 -2.09 0.05 18.08
C SER A 28 -1.83 1.19 17.10
N LYS A 29 -1.64 2.40 17.62
CA LYS A 29 -1.16 3.53 16.82
C LYS A 29 0.16 3.21 16.11
N ALA A 30 1.05 2.46 16.79
CA ALA A 30 2.33 2.04 16.22
C ALA A 30 2.15 1.15 14.97
N ASP A 31 1.07 0.37 14.88
CA ASP A 31 0.79 -0.42 13.68
C ASP A 31 0.43 0.45 12.47
N PHE A 32 -0.22 1.60 12.68
CA PHE A 32 -0.49 2.55 11.61
C PHE A 32 0.79 3.22 11.13
N GLU A 33 1.62 3.70 12.06
CA GLU A 33 2.92 4.32 11.76
C GLU A 33 3.84 3.34 11.03
N ALA A 34 3.94 2.10 11.50
CA ALA A 34 4.76 1.06 10.87
C ALA A 34 4.36 0.79 9.42
N VAL A 35 3.05 0.74 9.12
CA VAL A 35 2.55 0.51 7.75
C VAL A 35 2.91 1.68 6.82
N VAL A 36 2.83 2.91 7.31
CA VAL A 36 3.22 4.10 6.54
C VAL A 36 4.73 4.11 6.29
N ASP A 37 5.51 3.83 7.34
CA ASP A 37 6.98 3.82 7.26
C ASP A 37 7.50 2.71 6.33
N GLU A 38 6.92 1.50 6.41
CA GLU A 38 7.25 0.39 5.53
C GLU A 38 6.99 0.73 4.06
N ALA A 39 5.81 1.25 3.75
CA ALA A 39 5.46 1.64 2.39
C ALA A 39 6.31 2.81 1.89
N GLY A 40 6.54 3.82 2.72
CA GLY A 40 7.42 4.96 2.41
C GLY A 40 8.88 4.54 2.20
N GLY A 41 9.36 3.55 2.97
CA GLY A 41 10.64 2.88 2.74
C GLY A 41 10.68 2.20 1.37
N ALA A 42 9.71 1.32 1.10
CA ALA A 42 9.63 0.58 -0.17
C ALA A 42 9.57 1.51 -1.40
N LEU A 43 8.84 2.63 -1.33
CA LEU A 43 8.77 3.62 -2.40
C LEU A 43 10.11 4.33 -2.65
N ARG A 44 10.82 4.70 -1.57
CA ARG A 44 12.16 5.32 -1.67
C ARG A 44 13.16 4.33 -2.25
N ASP A 45 13.18 3.10 -1.77
CA ASP A 45 14.06 2.05 -2.26
C ASP A 45 13.80 1.76 -3.73
N LEU A 46 12.52 1.69 -4.13
CA LEU A 46 12.13 1.51 -5.53
C LEU A 46 12.65 2.65 -6.41
N ALA A 47 12.57 3.91 -5.96
CA ALA A 47 13.11 5.05 -6.69
C ALA A 47 14.63 5.01 -6.78
N LEU A 48 15.33 4.69 -5.68
CA LEU A 48 16.79 4.56 -5.64
C LEU A 48 17.31 3.45 -6.54
N GLN A 49 16.60 2.32 -6.61
CA GLN A 49 16.97 1.18 -7.45
C GLN A 49 16.75 1.48 -8.95
N ASN A 50 15.65 2.14 -9.30
CA ASN A 50 15.26 2.29 -10.71
C ASN A 50 15.78 3.57 -11.37
N THR A 51 15.96 4.68 -10.63
CA THR A 51 16.34 5.96 -11.22
C THR A 51 17.70 5.91 -11.93
N PRO A 52 18.80 5.40 -11.31
CA PRO A 52 20.10 5.36 -11.99
C PRO A 52 20.12 4.54 -13.29
N PRO A 53 19.63 3.28 -13.34
CA PRO A 53 19.61 2.52 -14.59
C PRO A 53 18.66 3.12 -15.64
N PHE A 54 17.53 3.70 -15.23
CA PHE A 54 16.63 4.36 -16.15
C PHE A 54 17.26 5.61 -16.78
N GLN A 55 17.92 6.45 -15.99
CA GLN A 55 18.69 7.59 -16.51
C GLN A 55 19.83 7.15 -17.44
N ALA A 56 20.49 6.02 -17.16
CA ALA A 56 21.50 5.47 -18.05
C ALA A 56 20.92 5.09 -19.43
N LYS A 57 19.74 4.44 -19.46
CA LYS A 57 19.03 4.12 -20.70
C LYS A 57 18.59 5.38 -21.45
N LEU A 58 18.14 6.43 -20.76
CA LEU A 58 17.82 7.71 -21.40
C LEU A 58 19.04 8.34 -22.07
N ARG A 59 20.22 8.29 -21.43
CA ARG A 59 21.48 8.73 -22.05
C ARG A 59 21.84 7.88 -23.28
N GLN A 60 21.65 6.57 -23.22
CA GLN A 60 21.84 5.70 -24.39
C GLN A 60 20.91 6.09 -25.54
N LEU A 61 19.64 6.38 -25.23
CA LEU A 61 18.65 6.77 -26.23
C LEU A 61 19.03 8.11 -26.87
N LYS A 62 19.45 9.09 -26.07
CA LYS A 62 19.98 10.38 -26.55
C LYS A 62 21.11 10.17 -27.56
N THR A 63 22.12 9.38 -27.20
CA THR A 63 23.26 9.08 -28.09
C THR A 63 22.80 8.39 -29.36
N LYS A 64 21.92 7.39 -29.27
CA LYS A 64 21.40 6.66 -30.42
C LYS A 64 20.62 7.55 -31.39
N ARG A 65 19.87 8.51 -30.86
CA ARG A 65 19.05 9.44 -31.64
C ARG A 65 19.82 10.69 -32.11
N GLY A 66 21.07 10.86 -31.68
CA GLY A 66 21.90 12.02 -32.03
C GLY A 66 21.39 13.34 -31.45
N TRP A 67 20.60 13.30 -30.37
CA TRP A 67 20.02 14.51 -29.77
C TRP A 67 21.07 15.33 -29.02
N SER A 68 20.98 16.65 -29.16
CA SER A 68 21.69 17.59 -28.28
C SER A 68 21.08 17.57 -26.86
N ASP A 69 21.78 18.18 -25.91
CA ASP A 69 21.30 18.37 -24.53
C ASP A 69 19.97 19.14 -24.50
N ASP A 70 19.81 20.15 -25.35
CA ASP A 70 18.59 20.95 -25.46
C ASP A 70 17.41 20.18 -26.07
N GLN A 71 17.69 19.20 -26.92
CA GLN A 71 16.68 18.34 -27.53
C GLN A 71 16.29 17.18 -26.62
N PHE A 72 17.24 16.68 -25.83
CA PHE A 72 17.10 15.45 -25.08
C PHE A 72 15.82 15.39 -24.24
N MET A 73 15.55 16.40 -23.40
CA MET A 73 14.35 16.39 -22.57
C MET A 73 13.07 16.59 -23.39
N LYS A 74 13.11 17.46 -24.41
CA LYS A 74 11.95 17.75 -25.27
C LYS A 74 11.48 16.52 -26.05
N GLU A 75 12.42 15.72 -26.51
CA GLU A 75 12.13 14.52 -27.31
C GLU A 75 11.90 13.28 -26.42
N ALA A 76 12.65 13.13 -25.33
CA ALA A 76 12.50 11.96 -24.45
C ALA A 76 11.23 12.01 -23.59
N GLU A 77 10.76 13.21 -23.21
CA GLU A 77 9.58 13.40 -22.37
C GLU A 77 8.32 12.71 -22.94
N PRO A 78 7.86 13.02 -24.17
CA PRO A 78 6.66 12.38 -24.73
C PRO A 78 6.84 10.89 -25.06
N LEU A 79 8.08 10.44 -25.29
CA LEU A 79 8.35 9.05 -25.69
C LEU A 79 8.31 8.07 -24.52
N VAL A 80 8.80 8.49 -23.35
CA VAL A 80 9.04 7.59 -22.21
C VAL A 80 8.52 8.14 -20.88
N LEU A 81 8.51 9.46 -20.67
CA LEU A 81 8.19 10.05 -19.35
C LEU A 81 6.74 10.51 -19.21
N ARG A 82 6.07 10.91 -20.30
CA ARG A 82 4.73 11.50 -20.29
C ARG A 82 3.88 10.99 -21.44
N ASP A 83 3.46 9.74 -21.28
CA ASP A 83 2.38 9.17 -22.08
C ASP A 83 1.12 8.92 -21.22
N GLU A 84 0.02 8.58 -21.90
CA GLU A 84 -1.28 8.35 -21.27
C GLU A 84 -1.27 7.24 -20.21
N ASN A 85 -0.43 6.21 -20.35
CA ASN A 85 -0.33 5.15 -19.36
C ASN A 85 0.42 5.64 -18.12
N VAL A 86 1.51 6.40 -18.32
CA VAL A 86 2.21 7.07 -17.21
C VAL A 86 1.26 8.00 -16.46
N ALA A 87 0.46 8.80 -17.18
CA ALA A 87 -0.56 9.65 -16.56
C ALA A 87 -1.61 8.84 -15.78
N GLY A 88 -2.03 7.68 -16.30
CA GLY A 88 -2.94 6.77 -15.60
C GLY A 88 -2.35 6.19 -14.31
N PHE A 89 -1.05 5.85 -14.30
CA PHE A 89 -0.35 5.45 -13.08
C PHE A 89 -0.28 6.60 -12.06
N ASP A 90 0.01 7.81 -12.51
CA ASP A 90 0.08 9.00 -11.64
C ASP A 90 -1.28 9.31 -11.02
N GLN A 91 -2.35 9.32 -11.81
CA GLN A 91 -3.71 9.51 -11.29
C GLN A 91 -4.06 8.44 -10.24
N LYS A 92 -3.78 7.16 -10.52
CA LYS A 92 -4.04 6.08 -9.58
C LYS A 92 -3.25 6.24 -8.28
N SER A 93 -1.99 6.67 -8.37
CA SER A 93 -1.17 6.96 -7.19
C SER A 93 -1.74 8.13 -6.38
N ASP A 94 -2.21 9.20 -7.02
CA ASP A 94 -2.86 10.32 -6.36
C ASP A 94 -4.16 9.91 -5.65
N GLU A 95 -4.99 9.08 -6.29
CA GLU A 95 -6.21 8.53 -5.69
C GLU A 95 -5.91 7.67 -4.45
N LEU A 96 -4.84 6.87 -4.49
CA LEU A 96 -4.41 6.06 -3.36
C LEU A 96 -3.88 6.93 -2.22
N LEU A 97 -3.09 7.96 -2.53
CA LEU A 97 -2.61 8.93 -1.55
C LEU A 97 -3.75 9.70 -0.88
N ALA A 98 -4.78 10.09 -1.64
CA ALA A 98 -5.99 10.73 -1.11
C ALA A 98 -6.73 9.80 -0.12
N ARG A 99 -6.84 8.50 -0.42
CA ARG A 99 -7.44 7.51 0.50
C ARG A 99 -6.60 7.32 1.76
N ILE A 100 -5.28 7.23 1.62
CA ILE A 100 -4.33 7.10 2.74
C ILE A 100 -4.46 8.30 3.70
N THR A 101 -4.42 9.51 3.16
CA THR A 101 -4.49 10.75 3.94
C THR A 101 -5.86 10.97 4.58
N GLY A 102 -6.95 10.62 3.88
CA GLY A 102 -8.30 10.65 4.43
C GLY A 102 -8.51 9.64 5.57
N GLY A 103 -8.00 8.41 5.42
CA GLY A 103 -8.05 7.37 6.45
C GLY A 103 -7.20 7.70 7.68
N GLY A 104 -6.05 8.34 7.50
CA GLY A 104 -5.16 8.75 8.60
C GLY A 104 -5.76 9.82 9.51
N GLN A 105 -6.61 10.71 8.97
CA GLN A 105 -7.32 11.74 9.76
C GLN A 105 -8.42 11.14 10.65
N ALA A 106 -9.09 10.08 10.19
CA ALA A 106 -10.13 9.39 10.96
C ALA A 106 -9.56 8.56 12.13
N GLY A 107 -8.31 8.09 12.04
CA GLY A 107 -7.63 7.38 13.12
C GLY A 107 -7.02 8.28 14.21
N ALA A 108 -6.86 9.58 13.94
CA ALA A 108 -6.23 10.54 14.86
C ALA A 108 -7.18 11.16 15.89
N SER A 109 -8.48 10.85 15.83
CA SER A 109 -9.56 11.54 16.57
C SER A 109 -9.68 11.19 18.06
N GLY A 110 -8.64 10.63 18.70
CA GLY A 110 -8.62 10.35 20.15
C GLY A 110 -9.51 9.18 20.62
N GLY A 111 -10.18 8.47 19.71
CA GLY A 111 -10.92 7.23 19.99
C GLY A 111 -10.02 5.99 19.99
N ALA A 112 -10.57 4.84 20.41
CA ALA A 112 -9.87 3.56 20.32
C ALA A 112 -9.46 3.26 18.86
N PRO A 113 -8.28 2.65 18.61
CA PRO A 113 -7.82 2.34 17.25
C PRO A 113 -8.82 1.50 16.46
N ASP A 114 -9.23 1.96 15.28
CA ASP A 114 -10.10 1.20 14.38
C ASP A 114 -9.26 0.28 13.50
N CYS A 115 -9.22 -1.00 13.85
CA CYS A 115 -8.43 -1.99 13.11
C CYS A 115 -8.95 -2.23 11.69
N THR A 116 -10.19 -1.86 11.37
CA THR A 116 -10.70 -1.87 10.00
C THR A 116 -10.02 -0.80 9.15
N LEU A 117 -9.81 0.39 9.71
CA LEU A 117 -9.05 1.45 9.05
C LEU A 117 -7.59 1.04 8.83
N LEU A 118 -6.98 0.33 9.77
CA LEU A 118 -5.63 -0.21 9.60
C LEU A 118 -5.54 -1.20 8.42
N VAL A 119 -6.52 -2.09 8.27
CA VAL A 119 -6.59 -3.02 7.13
C VAL A 119 -6.72 -2.24 5.81
N GLY A 120 -7.58 -1.22 5.77
CA GLY A 120 -7.74 -0.35 4.59
C GLY A 120 -6.48 0.44 4.25
N LEU A 121 -5.76 0.95 5.26
CA LEU A 121 -4.48 1.64 5.11
C LEU A 121 -3.42 0.70 4.52
N ARG A 122 -3.28 -0.50 5.08
CA ARG A 122 -2.37 -1.54 4.56
C ARG A 122 -2.64 -1.85 3.09
N ALA A 123 -3.91 -2.06 2.74
CA ALA A 123 -4.30 -2.33 1.37
C ALA A 123 -3.98 -1.16 0.42
N SER A 124 -4.25 0.08 0.84
CA SER A 124 -3.98 1.28 0.03
C SER A 124 -2.48 1.52 -0.16
N MET A 125 -1.68 1.33 0.90
CA MET A 125 -0.22 1.42 0.84
C MET A 125 0.40 0.35 -0.07
N ALA A 126 -0.03 -0.90 0.07
CA ALA A 126 0.42 -1.98 -0.80
C ALA A 126 0.06 -1.70 -2.27
N ALA A 127 -1.18 -1.25 -2.53
CA ALA A 127 -1.61 -0.88 -3.87
C ALA A 127 -0.79 0.28 -4.46
N LEU A 128 -0.36 1.25 -3.64
CA LEU A 128 0.50 2.35 -4.09
C LEU A 128 1.88 1.84 -4.50
N VAL A 129 2.51 1.00 -3.66
CA VAL A 129 3.80 0.38 -3.98
C VAL A 129 3.73 -0.43 -5.27
N GLU A 130 2.70 -1.26 -5.44
CA GLU A 130 2.52 -2.06 -6.66
C GLU A 130 2.24 -1.21 -7.89
N THR A 131 1.50 -0.11 -7.75
CA THR A 131 1.26 0.85 -8.84
C THR A 131 2.58 1.49 -9.29
N GLN A 132 3.44 1.88 -8.35
CA GLN A 132 4.75 2.45 -8.68
C GLN A 132 5.70 1.41 -9.30
N LYS A 133 5.67 0.15 -8.86
CA LYS A 133 6.42 -0.95 -9.51
C LYS A 133 5.97 -1.15 -10.94
N ALA A 134 4.66 -1.19 -11.18
CA ALA A 134 4.10 -1.34 -12.52
C ALA A 134 4.48 -0.15 -13.43
N LYS A 135 4.44 1.07 -12.90
CA LYS A 135 4.89 2.28 -13.60
C LYS A 135 6.34 2.17 -14.04
N TRP A 136 7.24 1.78 -13.13
CA TRP A 136 8.66 1.58 -13.48
C TRP A 136 8.85 0.52 -14.55
N ALA A 137 8.21 -0.65 -14.41
CA ALA A 137 8.30 -1.73 -15.39
C ALA A 137 7.83 -1.27 -16.78
N TYR A 138 6.72 -0.52 -16.84
CA TYR A 138 6.21 0.07 -18.08
C TYR A 138 7.22 1.06 -18.70
N MET A 139 7.77 1.98 -17.91
CA MET A 139 8.76 2.95 -18.38
C MET A 139 10.03 2.26 -18.91
N PHE A 140 10.49 1.19 -18.25
CA PHE A 140 11.63 0.38 -18.72
C PHE A 140 11.34 -0.32 -20.04
N ASP A 141 10.18 -0.97 -20.17
CA ASP A 141 9.78 -1.61 -21.42
C ASP A 141 9.70 -0.61 -22.57
N LYS A 142 9.16 0.58 -22.33
CA LYS A 142 9.08 1.67 -23.31
C LYS A 142 10.44 2.12 -23.79
N ILE A 143 11.37 2.43 -22.88
CA ILE A 143 12.70 2.88 -23.29
C ILE A 143 13.49 1.76 -23.98
N ASP A 144 13.32 0.51 -23.55
CA ASP A 144 13.96 -0.63 -24.20
C ASP A 144 13.41 -0.89 -25.60
N LYS A 145 12.11 -0.65 -25.83
CA LYS A 145 11.53 -0.65 -27.18
C LYS A 145 12.12 0.45 -28.04
N GLU A 146 12.25 1.67 -27.54
CA GLU A 146 12.86 2.77 -28.29
C GLU A 146 14.34 2.53 -28.60
N LEU A 147 15.08 1.91 -27.67
CA LEU A 147 16.48 1.54 -27.87
C LEU A 147 16.68 0.41 -28.88
N ARG A 148 15.64 -0.41 -29.17
CA ARG A 148 15.71 -1.47 -30.19
C ARG A 148 15.36 -1.00 -31.60
N LYS A 149 14.58 0.08 -31.74
CA LYS A 149 14.23 0.70 -33.04
C LYS A 149 15.47 1.30 -33.69
#